data_AF-A0A2W1B546-F1
#
_entry.id   AF-A0A2W1B546-F1
#
_cell.length_a   1.000
_cell.length_b   1.000
_cell.length_c   1.000
_cell.angle_alpha   90.00
_cell.angle_beta   90.00
_cell.angle_gamma   90.00
#
_symmetry.space_group_name_H-M   'P 1'
#
loop_
_entity.id
_entity.type
_entity.pdbx_description
1 polymer ?
#
loop_
_entity_poly.entity_id
_entity_poly.type
_entity_poly.pdbx_seq_one_letter_code
_entity_poly.pdbx_strand_id
1 'polypeptide(L)'
;MRGKCGICGSNTREILHQKFHLKYHYCDMCGFISKDAENRISLEDELKIYKKHNNSIDDPRYVAYFKDFIDSAVIDFVSNGRRGCFLQE
;
A
#
# COMPACT_ATOMS: atom_id res chain seq x y z
N MET A 1 13.31 -13.81 6.00
CA MET A 1 12.42 -14.96 5.78
C MET A 1 12.21 -15.12 4.28
N ARG A 2 13.07 -15.89 3.59
CA ARG A 2 12.83 -16.21 2.17
C ARG A 2 11.74 -17.27 2.08
N GLY A 3 10.82 -17.13 1.13
CA GLY A 3 9.78 -18.14 0.89
C GLY A 3 8.65 -18.18 1.92
N LYS A 4 8.53 -17.18 2.81
CA LYS A 4 7.45 -17.10 3.81
C LYS A 4 6.75 -15.74 3.74
N CYS A 5 5.43 -15.74 3.83
CA CYS A 5 4.61 -14.56 3.84
C CYS A 5 4.78 -13.79 5.16
N GLY A 6 5.05 -12.49 5.08
CA GLY A 6 5.17 -11.62 6.26
C GLY A 6 3.84 -11.31 6.97
N ILE A 7 2.69 -11.66 6.37
CA ILE A 7 1.36 -11.42 6.94
C ILE A 7 0.81 -12.69 7.60
N CYS A 8 0.75 -13.81 6.86
CA CYS A 8 0.11 -15.04 7.32
C CYS A 8 1.07 -16.21 7.59
N GLY A 9 2.37 -16.05 7.30
CA GLY A 9 3.38 -17.10 7.53
C GLY A 9 3.36 -18.27 6.54
N SER A 10 2.40 -18.32 5.59
CA SER A 10 2.36 -19.35 4.55
C SER A 10 3.56 -19.27 3.59
N ASN A 11 3.77 -20.32 2.79
CA ASN A 11 4.81 -20.30 1.76
C ASN A 11 4.49 -19.29 0.66
N THR A 12 5.54 -18.74 0.04
CA THR A 12 5.42 -17.85 -1.13
C THR A 12 6.16 -18.44 -2.32
N ARG A 13 5.65 -18.15 -3.53
CA ARG A 13 6.35 -18.42 -4.79
C ARG A 13 7.01 -17.16 -5.33
N GLU A 14 8.09 -17.32 -6.07
CA GLU A 14 8.77 -16.20 -6.71
C GLU A 14 8.05 -15.77 -8.00
N ILE A 15 8.04 -14.47 -8.25
CA ILE A 15 7.66 -13.87 -9.52
C ILE A 15 8.75 -12.89 -9.95
N LEU A 16 9.10 -12.92 -11.25
CA LEU A 16 10.11 -12.05 -11.83
C LEU A 16 9.44 -10.93 -12.61
N HIS A 17 9.69 -9.68 -12.23
CA HIS A 17 9.26 -8.53 -13.00
C HIS A 17 10.21 -8.31 -14.19
N GLN A 18 9.82 -8.78 -15.38
CA GLN A 18 10.69 -8.83 -16.56
C GLN A 18 11.36 -7.49 -16.91
N LYS A 19 10.62 -6.37 -16.89
CA LYS A 19 11.17 -5.05 -17.26
C LYS A 19 12.33 -4.59 -16.36
N PHE A 20 12.27 -4.88 -15.06
CA PHE A 20 13.21 -4.36 -14.07
C PHE A 20 14.13 -5.46 -13.52
N HIS A 21 13.94 -6.71 -13.95
CA HIS A 21 14.65 -7.89 -13.46
C HIS A 21 14.59 -8.02 -11.93
N LEU A 22 13.47 -7.61 -11.33
CA LEU A 22 13.26 -7.62 -9.88
C LEU A 22 12.48 -8.87 -9.46
N LYS A 23 12.94 -9.51 -8.39
CA LYS A 23 12.23 -10.62 -7.77
C LYS A 23 11.22 -10.13 -6.74
N TYR A 24 10.05 -10.75 -6.75
CA TYR A 24 9.00 -10.59 -5.76
C TYR A 24 8.54 -11.95 -5.26
N HIS A 25 7.92 -11.97 -4.08
CA HIS A 25 7.34 -13.14 -3.44
C HIS A 25 5.82 -12.97 -3.37
N TYR A 26 5.08 -13.88 -4.00
CA TYR A 26 3.63 -13.94 -4.02
C TYR A 26 3.13 -15.03 -3.06
N CYS A 27 2.20 -14.70 -2.17
CA CYS A 27 1.54 -15.65 -1.29
C CYS A 27 0.23 -16.14 -1.92
N ASP A 28 0.16 -17.41 -2.30
CA ASP A 28 -1.07 -17.99 -2.86
C ASP A 28 -2.20 -18.13 -1.81
N MET A 29 -1.88 -18.06 -0.51
CA MET A 29 -2.88 -18.19 0.56
C MET A 29 -3.64 -16.90 0.87
N CYS A 30 -2.98 -15.73 0.81
CA CYS A 30 -3.61 -14.45 1.14
C CYS A 30 -3.47 -13.37 0.06
N GLY A 31 -2.84 -13.70 -1.06
CA GLY A 31 -2.61 -12.77 -2.18
C GLY A 31 -1.53 -11.72 -1.93
N PHE A 32 -0.87 -11.71 -0.76
CA PHE A 32 0.15 -10.71 -0.45
C PHE A 32 1.37 -10.83 -1.38
N ILE A 33 1.83 -9.69 -1.86
CA ILE A 33 3.02 -9.55 -2.72
C ILE A 33 4.05 -8.71 -1.99
N SER A 34 5.28 -9.21 -1.91
CA SER A 34 6.39 -8.46 -1.31
C SER A 34 7.61 -8.46 -2.22
N LYS A 35 8.36 -7.36 -2.20
CA LYS A 35 9.64 -7.26 -2.92
C LYS A 35 10.68 -8.12 -2.20
N ASP A 36 11.53 -8.81 -2.97
CA ASP A 36 12.67 -9.53 -2.41
C ASP A 36 13.54 -8.59 -1.57
N ALA A 37 14.02 -9.09 -0.43
CA ALA A 37 14.80 -8.30 0.52
C ALA A 37 16.10 -7.77 -0.08
N GLU A 38 16.73 -8.51 -1.00
CA GLU A 38 17.95 -8.11 -1.71
C GLU A 38 17.69 -6.92 -2.66
N ASN A 39 16.44 -6.70 -3.04
CA ASN A 39 16.03 -5.62 -3.95
C ASN A 39 15.45 -4.40 -3.21
N ARG A 40 15.56 -4.34 -1.88
CA ARG A 40 15.12 -3.19 -1.08
C ARG A 40 16.23 -2.14 -1.06
N ILE A 41 15.82 -0.88 -1.22
CA ILE A 41 16.73 0.26 -1.06
C ILE A 41 16.98 0.53 0.43
N SER A 42 18.00 1.32 0.74
CA SER A 42 18.24 1.76 2.12
C SER A 42 17.12 2.70 2.60
N LEU A 43 16.99 2.84 3.91
CA LEU A 43 16.05 3.77 4.52
C LEU A 43 16.33 5.22 4.10
N GLU A 44 17.61 5.58 3.95
CA GLU A 44 18.02 6.90 3.49
C GLU A 44 17.56 7.17 2.06
N ASP A 45 17.68 6.20 1.16
CA ASP A 45 17.26 6.34 -0.23
C ASP A 45 15.74 6.29 -0.38
N GLU A 46 15.05 5.49 0.43
CA GLU A 46 13.58 5.51 0.55
C GLU A 46 13.09 6.91 0.96
N LEU A 47 13.71 7.49 1.99
CA LEU A 47 13.36 8.84 2.45
C LEU A 47 13.61 9.90 1.37
N LYS A 48 14.71 9.80 0.62
CA LYS A 48 15.00 10.72 -0.50
C LYS A 48 13.92 10.64 -1.59
N ILE A 49 13.42 9.45 -1.90
CA ILE A 49 12.32 9.28 -2.86
C ILE A 49 11.04 9.87 -2.29
N TYR A 50 10.70 9.54 -1.04
CA TYR A 50 9.50 10.02 -0.36
C TYR A 50 9.42 11.56 -0.36
N LYS A 51 10.53 12.24 -0.06
CA LYS A 51 10.62 13.71 -0.05
C LYS A 51 10.41 14.37 -1.42
N LYS A 52 10.38 13.61 -2.51
CA LYS A 52 10.03 14.14 -3.85
C LYS A 52 8.52 14.25 -4.06
N HIS A 53 7.70 13.61 -3.21
CA HIS A 53 6.26 13.75 -3.27
C HIS A 53 5.84 15.14 -2.78
N ASN A 54 4.96 15.79 -3.52
CA ASN A 54 4.30 17.01 -3.09
C ASN A 54 2.95 16.66 -2.45
N ASN A 55 2.99 15.96 -1.32
CA ASN A 55 1.79 15.62 -0.57
C ASN A 55 1.43 16.81 0.32
N SER A 56 0.33 17.49 -0.01
CA SER A 56 -0.24 18.54 0.84
C SER A 56 -1.65 18.16 1.22
N ILE A 57 -1.95 18.20 2.52
CA ILE A 57 -3.31 18.06 3.03
C ILE A 57 -4.20 19.25 2.64
N ASP A 58 -3.58 20.37 2.26
CA ASP A 58 -4.25 21.57 1.79
C ASP A 58 -4.49 21.53 0.27
N ASP A 59 -4.04 20.51 -0.46
CA ASP A 59 -4.39 20.37 -1.89
C ASP A 59 -5.86 19.94 -2.00
N PRO A 60 -6.75 20.79 -2.54
CA PRO A 60 -8.18 20.51 -2.58
C PRO A 60 -8.50 19.29 -3.45
N ARG A 61 -7.66 18.95 -4.45
CA ARG A 61 -7.84 17.75 -5.29
C ARG A 61 -7.51 16.49 -4.52
N TYR A 62 -6.49 16.56 -3.66
CA TYR A 62 -6.10 15.47 -2.79
C TYR A 62 -7.23 15.17 -1.79
N VAL A 63 -7.78 16.20 -1.15
CA VAL A 63 -8.93 16.08 -0.22
C VAL A 63 -10.17 15.52 -0.94
N ALA A 64 -10.52 16.09 -2.11
CA ALA A 64 -11.68 15.65 -2.88
C ALA A 64 -11.61 14.17 -3.27
N TYR A 65 -10.44 13.70 -3.74
CA TYR A 65 -10.25 12.30 -4.10
C TYR A 65 -10.59 11.33 -2.95
N PHE A 66 -10.12 11.61 -1.73
CA PHE A 66 -10.43 10.75 -0.58
C PHE A 66 -11.88 10.86 -0.15
N LYS A 67 -12.45 12.07 -0.18
CA LYS A 67 -13.86 12.28 0.14
C LYS A 67 -14.76 11.47 -0.80
N ASP A 68 -14.52 11.55 -2.10
CA ASP A 68 -15.29 10.83 -3.12
C ASP A 68 -15.18 9.31 -2.95
N PHE A 69 -13.98 8.80 -2.62
CA PHE A 69 -13.79 7.38 -2.34
C PHE A 69 -14.54 6.93 -1.08
N ILE A 70 -14.46 7.69 0.01
CA ILE A 70 -15.14 7.37 1.26
C ILE A 70 -16.66 7.35 1.05
N ASP A 71 -17.18 8.38 0.39
CA ASP A 71 -18.61 8.51 0.12
C ASP A 71 -19.13 7.37 -0.77
N SER A 72 -18.36 6.95 -1.77
CA SER A 72 -18.78 5.93 -2.74
C SER A 72 -18.55 4.48 -2.32
N ALA A 73 -17.52 4.20 -1.49
CA ALA A 73 -17.07 2.84 -1.24
C ALA A 73 -17.00 2.46 0.25
N VAL A 74 -17.19 3.41 1.17
CA VAL A 74 -17.02 3.17 2.61
C VAL A 74 -18.31 3.42 3.38
N ILE A 75 -18.94 4.59 3.22
CA ILE A 75 -20.05 5.04 4.10
C ILE A 75 -21.19 4.02 4.21
N ASP A 76 -21.55 3.34 3.12
CA ASP A 76 -22.66 2.37 3.09
C ASP A 76 -22.31 1.00 3.69
N PHE A 77 -21.02 0.71 3.88
CA PHE A 77 -20.53 -0.59 4.34
C PHE A 77 -20.03 -0.56 5.80
N VAL A 78 -20.01 0.61 6.43
CA VAL A 78 -19.55 0.79 7.81
C VAL A 78 -20.69 0.59 8.81
N SER A 79 -20.58 -0.46 9.62
CA SER A 79 -21.54 -0.78 10.69
C SER A 79 -21.33 -0.01 11.99
N ASN A 80 -20.09 0.45 12.27
CA ASN A 80 -19.71 1.22 13.45
C ASN A 80 -18.60 2.24 13.11
N GLY A 81 -18.57 3.40 13.77
CA GLY A 81 -17.50 4.40 13.56
C GLY A 81 -17.75 5.37 12.39
N ARG A 82 -18.96 5.37 11.81
CA ARG A 82 -19.35 6.25 10.69
C ARG A 82 -19.03 7.73 10.93
N ARG A 83 -19.14 8.19 12.18
CA ARG A 83 -18.79 9.58 12.57
C ARG A 83 -17.31 9.95 12.32
N GLY A 84 -16.39 8.99 12.41
CA GLY A 84 -14.97 9.21 12.12
C GLY A 84 -14.62 9.15 10.64
N CYS A 85 -15.55 8.71 9.78
CA CYS A 85 -15.39 8.69 8.33
C CYS A 85 -15.83 10.00 7.68
N PHE A 86 -16.54 10.87 8.40
CA PHE A 86 -16.81 12.22 7.90
C PHE A 86 -15.58 13.09 8.12
N LEU A 87 -14.95 13.49 7.02
CA LEU A 87 -14.04 14.62 6.99
C LEU A 87 -14.89 15.85 7.29
N GLN A 88 -14.83 16.36 8.53
CA GLN A 88 -15.58 17.57 8.91
C GLN A 88 -15.01 18.77 8.15
N GLU A 89 -15.90 19.60 7.60
CA GLU A 89 -15.61 20.94 7.12
C GLU A 89 -15.32 21.91 8.28
#